data_AF-A0A2W5E9P8-F1
#
_entry.id   AF-A0A2W5E9P8-F1
#
_cell.length_a   1.000
_cell.length_b   1.000
_cell.length_c   1.000
_cell.angle_alpha   90.00
_cell.angle_beta   90.00
_cell.angle_gamma   90.00
#
_symmetry.space_group_name_H-M   'P 1'
#
loop_
_entity.id
_entity.type
_entity.pdbx_description
1 polymer ?
#
loop_
_entity_poly.entity_id
_entity_poly.type
_entity_poly.pdbx_seq_one_letter_code
_entity_poly.pdbx_strand_id
1 'polypeptide(L)'
;MNTTNKAQELSQDWLINPRWNGVTRPYTAEDVLRLRSKVNIEYSLARQGSEKLWKYLNTQATTTALGAMTGNQAIQDVAAGLKAIYLSGWQVAADANIAGQMYPDQSLYPANSVPDVVKRINNALLRCEQNDSVNGDNSKDWMAPIVADAEAGFGGNLNAFELMKGMIEAGASGVHFEDQLSSAKKCGHLGGKVLVPTKEAIDKLVAARLAADVLNVPTVLIARTDAEAANLITSDIDPRDREFITGERTSEGFYYVRNGVEQCINRGLSYAPYADLLWMETSLPDLEVAKEFAQGIHEKFPGKMLAYNCSPSFNWKKHLSESEIENFREELGALGFKFQFITLAGFHALNTSMFELAYNYNKRGMAGF
;
A
#
# COMPACT_ATOMS: atom_id res chain seq x y z
N MET A 1 -14.56 -8.92 32.20
CA MET A 1 -14.48 -10.22 31.50
C MET A 1 -13.13 -10.87 31.77
N ASN A 2 -13.10 -12.15 32.13
CA ASN A 2 -11.86 -12.92 32.27
C ASN A 2 -11.18 -13.08 30.88
N THR A 3 -9.85 -13.18 30.83
CA THR A 3 -9.06 -13.23 29.59
C THR A 3 -9.49 -14.38 28.67
N THR A 4 -9.87 -15.52 29.23
CA THR A 4 -10.38 -16.68 28.49
C THR A 4 -11.65 -16.35 27.69
N ASN A 5 -12.60 -15.59 28.26
CA ASN A 5 -13.82 -15.22 27.55
C ASN A 5 -13.51 -14.26 26.38
N LYS A 6 -12.59 -13.32 26.58
CA LYS A 6 -12.17 -12.40 25.51
C LYS A 6 -11.47 -13.12 24.35
N ALA A 7 -10.69 -14.17 24.65
CA ALA A 7 -10.01 -14.96 23.62
C ALA A 7 -11.03 -15.76 22.79
N GLN A 8 -12.05 -16.32 23.45
CA GLN A 8 -13.16 -17.00 22.78
C GLN A 8 -13.98 -16.04 21.89
N GLU A 9 -14.31 -14.85 22.40
CA GLU A 9 -15.01 -13.81 21.61
C GLU A 9 -14.22 -13.40 20.36
N LEU A 10 -12.91 -13.15 20.50
CA LEU A 10 -12.05 -12.78 19.37
C LEU A 10 -11.91 -13.92 18.35
N SER A 11 -11.72 -15.15 18.82
CA SER A 11 -11.65 -16.33 17.94
C SER A 11 -12.97 -16.56 17.22
N GLN A 12 -14.10 -16.32 17.90
CA GLN A 12 -15.43 -16.43 17.30
C GLN A 12 -15.65 -15.35 16.23
N ASP A 13 -15.26 -14.10 16.49
CA ASP A 13 -15.29 -13.03 15.46
C ASP A 13 -14.49 -13.43 14.22
N TRP A 14 -13.26 -13.91 14.39
CA TRP A 14 -12.43 -14.37 13.26
C TRP A 14 -13.07 -15.50 12.45
N LEU A 15 -13.87 -16.36 13.10
CA LEU A 15 -14.51 -17.50 12.44
C LEU A 15 -15.79 -17.09 11.67
N ILE A 16 -16.60 -16.18 12.22
CA ILE A 16 -17.95 -15.89 11.69
C ILE A 16 -18.04 -14.58 10.91
N ASN A 17 -17.14 -13.63 11.16
CA ASN A 17 -17.20 -12.31 10.53
C ASN A 17 -16.68 -12.41 9.09
N PRO A 18 -17.50 -12.04 8.07
CA PRO A 18 -17.11 -12.16 6.66
C PRO A 18 -15.88 -11.34 6.29
N ARG A 19 -15.52 -10.31 7.09
CA ARG A 19 -14.27 -9.54 6.93
C ARG A 19 -13.02 -10.43 6.95
N TRP A 20 -13.07 -11.55 7.65
CA TRP A 20 -11.92 -12.44 7.88
C TRP A 20 -11.94 -13.71 7.02
N ASN A 21 -12.90 -13.84 6.10
CA ASN A 21 -12.98 -15.00 5.22
C ASN A 21 -11.69 -15.17 4.42
N GLY A 22 -11.07 -16.35 4.49
CA GLY A 22 -9.82 -16.68 3.82
C GLY A 22 -8.56 -16.03 4.42
N VAL A 23 -8.64 -15.37 5.58
CA VAL A 23 -7.48 -14.78 6.27
C VAL A 23 -6.87 -15.77 7.27
N THR A 24 -5.61 -16.12 7.05
CA THR A 24 -4.83 -17.02 7.91
C THR A 24 -4.05 -16.24 8.95
N ARG A 25 -4.09 -16.73 10.20
CA ARG A 25 -3.29 -16.22 11.33
C ARG A 25 -2.48 -17.37 11.91
N PRO A 26 -1.14 -17.35 11.84
CA PRO A 26 -0.29 -18.37 12.45
C PRO A 26 -0.03 -18.09 13.95
N TYR A 27 -1.02 -17.51 14.64
CA TYR A 27 -1.00 -17.17 16.06
C TYR A 27 -2.43 -17.21 16.61
N THR A 28 -2.56 -17.28 17.93
CA THR A 28 -3.86 -17.46 18.60
C THR A 28 -4.47 -16.13 19.06
N ALA A 29 -5.77 -16.13 19.40
CA ALA A 29 -6.41 -14.98 20.05
C ALA A 29 -5.79 -14.69 21.44
N GLU A 30 -5.34 -15.73 22.14
CA GLU A 30 -4.60 -15.62 23.40
C GLU A 30 -3.27 -14.88 23.22
N ASP A 31 -2.55 -15.13 22.12
CA ASP A 31 -1.32 -14.40 21.78
C ASP A 31 -1.60 -12.91 21.57
N VAL A 32 -2.66 -12.58 20.84
CA VAL A 32 -3.09 -11.19 20.62
C VAL A 32 -3.41 -10.51 21.96
N LEU A 33 -4.19 -11.16 22.82
CA LEU A 33 -4.61 -10.58 24.10
C LEU A 33 -3.45 -10.47 25.10
N ARG A 34 -2.46 -11.36 25.02
CA ARG A 34 -1.23 -11.30 25.80
C ARG A 34 -0.39 -10.06 25.45
N LEU A 35 -0.40 -9.65 24.18
CA LEU A 35 0.31 -8.47 23.69
C LEU A 35 -0.52 -7.18 23.79
N ARG A 36 -1.84 -7.27 23.94
CA ARG A 36 -2.72 -6.12 24.04
C ARG A 36 -2.51 -5.35 25.34
N SER A 37 -2.47 -4.02 25.24
CA SER A 37 -2.42 -3.14 26.41
C SER A 37 -3.60 -3.40 27.36
N LYS A 38 -3.34 -3.25 28.66
CA LYS A 38 -4.39 -3.26 29.69
C LYS A 38 -5.28 -2.01 29.62
N VAL A 39 -4.78 -0.94 29.01
CA VAL A 39 -5.53 0.29 28.74
C VAL A 39 -6.22 0.16 27.38
N ASN A 40 -7.53 0.39 27.36
CA ASN A 40 -8.29 0.43 26.10
C ASN A 40 -8.08 1.78 25.42
N ILE A 41 -7.38 1.78 24.29
CA ILE A 41 -7.20 2.95 23.43
C ILE A 41 -8.01 2.72 22.16
N GLU A 42 -8.86 3.68 21.81
CA GLU A 42 -9.68 3.61 20.61
C GLU A 42 -9.01 4.35 19.44
N TYR A 43 -8.90 3.66 18.31
CA TYR A 43 -8.32 4.19 17.07
C TYR A 43 -9.42 4.49 16.04
N SER A 44 -10.30 5.44 16.37
CA SER A 44 -11.56 5.67 15.64
C SER A 44 -11.36 5.94 14.15
N LEU A 45 -10.39 6.77 13.78
CA LEU A 45 -10.09 7.09 12.37
C LEU A 45 -9.65 5.84 11.60
N ALA A 46 -8.73 5.06 12.17
CA ALA A 46 -8.25 3.84 11.54
C ALA A 46 -9.38 2.81 11.40
N ARG A 47 -10.20 2.60 12.43
CA ARG A 47 -11.34 1.67 12.37
C ARG A 47 -12.34 2.07 11.31
N GLN A 48 -12.88 3.29 11.39
CA GLN A 48 -13.92 3.75 10.47
C GLN A 48 -13.40 3.83 9.04
N GLY A 49 -12.16 4.30 8.85
CA GLY A 49 -11.51 4.31 7.55
C GLY A 49 -11.30 2.91 6.98
N SER A 50 -10.85 1.95 7.79
CA SER A 50 -10.67 0.55 7.34
C SER A 50 -11.98 -0.11 6.95
N GLU A 51 -13.04 0.09 7.73
CA GLU A 51 -14.39 -0.41 7.43
C GLU A 51 -14.96 0.24 6.16
N LYS A 52 -14.77 1.55 5.99
CA LYS A 52 -15.16 2.30 4.80
C LYS A 52 -14.39 1.83 3.55
N LEU A 53 -13.08 1.66 3.66
CA LEU A 53 -12.24 1.12 2.59
C LEU A 53 -12.69 -0.28 2.19
N TRP A 54 -12.89 -1.18 3.16
CA TRP A 54 -13.38 -2.53 2.92
C TRP A 54 -14.73 -2.52 2.19
N LYS A 55 -15.66 -1.66 2.61
CA LYS A 55 -16.94 -1.46 1.90
C LYS A 55 -16.72 -1.05 0.45
N TYR A 56 -15.90 -0.03 0.20
CA TYR A 56 -15.64 0.47 -1.15
C TYR A 56 -15.04 -0.60 -2.07
N LEU A 57 -14.06 -1.36 -1.58
CA LEU A 57 -13.43 -2.44 -2.33
C LEU A 57 -14.41 -3.56 -2.74
N ASN A 58 -15.43 -3.82 -1.92
CA ASN A 58 -16.43 -4.86 -2.18
C ASN A 58 -17.63 -4.38 -3.01
N THR A 59 -18.00 -3.09 -2.91
CA THR A 59 -19.23 -2.58 -3.55
C THR A 59 -18.99 -1.78 -4.82
N GLN A 60 -17.79 -1.22 -5.02
CA GLN A 60 -17.46 -0.44 -6.22
C GLN A 60 -16.84 -1.33 -7.29
N ALA A 61 -16.97 -0.91 -8.55
CA ALA A 61 -16.26 -1.57 -9.65
C ALA A 61 -14.74 -1.52 -9.42
N THR A 62 -14.24 -0.32 -9.10
CA THR A 62 -12.87 -0.04 -8.67
C THR A 62 -12.85 1.15 -7.71
N THR A 63 -11.94 1.15 -6.75
CA THR A 63 -11.63 2.29 -5.88
C THR A 63 -10.33 2.91 -6.35
N THR A 64 -10.38 4.18 -6.73
CA THR A 64 -9.21 4.91 -7.24
C THR A 64 -8.65 5.92 -6.25
N ALA A 65 -7.35 6.14 -6.30
CA ALA A 65 -6.65 7.10 -5.48
C ALA A 65 -5.47 7.76 -6.22
N LEU A 66 -5.07 8.94 -5.76
CA LEU A 66 -3.86 9.62 -6.19
C LEU A 66 -2.89 9.74 -5.02
N GLY A 67 -1.59 9.71 -5.32
CA GLY A 67 -0.53 9.92 -4.33
C GLY A 67 -0.54 11.34 -3.79
N ALA A 68 -0.85 11.51 -2.52
CA ALA A 68 -0.83 12.77 -1.79
C ALA A 68 0.25 12.79 -0.70
N MET A 69 1.06 13.84 -0.67
CA MET A 69 2.12 14.07 0.33
C MET A 69 1.83 15.24 1.26
N THR A 70 0.70 15.93 1.04
CA THR A 70 0.22 17.03 1.88
C THR A 70 -1.27 16.91 2.15
N GLY A 71 -1.73 17.50 3.24
CA GLY A 71 -3.16 17.57 3.56
C GLY A 71 -3.99 18.30 2.49
N ASN A 72 -3.45 19.35 1.88
CA ASN A 72 -4.20 20.11 0.85
C ASN A 72 -4.38 19.31 -0.44
N GLN A 73 -3.39 18.51 -0.85
CA GLN A 73 -3.57 17.59 -1.98
C GLN A 73 -4.71 16.62 -1.72
N ALA A 74 -4.73 15.98 -0.54
CA ALA A 74 -5.79 15.07 -0.16
C ALA A 74 -7.18 15.76 -0.08
N ILE A 75 -7.24 17.00 0.41
CA ILE A 75 -8.48 17.81 0.38
C ILE A 75 -8.97 17.97 -1.06
N GLN A 76 -8.07 18.31 -2.00
CA GLN A 76 -8.46 18.50 -3.40
C GLN A 76 -8.88 17.19 -4.07
N ASP A 77 -8.22 16.08 -3.75
CA ASP A 77 -8.62 14.75 -4.22
C ASP A 77 -10.06 14.42 -3.81
N VAL A 78 -10.40 14.63 -2.53
CA VAL A 78 -11.78 14.41 -2.03
C VAL A 78 -12.76 15.40 -2.63
N ALA A 79 -12.39 16.68 -2.74
CA ALA A 79 -13.23 17.71 -3.34
C ALA A 79 -13.53 17.43 -4.82
N ALA A 80 -12.59 16.81 -5.54
CA ALA A 80 -12.76 16.36 -6.92
C ALA A 80 -13.59 15.07 -7.04
N GLY A 81 -13.95 14.43 -5.93
CA GLY A 81 -14.82 13.24 -5.90
C GLY A 81 -14.08 11.91 -5.77
N LEU A 82 -12.76 11.91 -5.52
CA LEU A 82 -12.05 10.67 -5.18
C LEU A 82 -12.46 10.19 -3.79
N LYS A 83 -12.55 8.87 -3.64
CA LYS A 83 -13.07 8.21 -2.44
C LYS A 83 -11.99 7.58 -1.57
N ALA A 84 -10.73 7.66 -1.97
CA ALA A 84 -9.61 7.14 -1.22
C ALA A 84 -8.37 7.97 -1.53
N ILE A 85 -7.44 8.00 -0.58
CA ILE A 85 -6.14 8.67 -0.70
C ILE A 85 -5.06 7.60 -0.70
N TYR A 86 -4.08 7.74 -1.60
CA TYR A 86 -2.87 6.94 -1.57
C TYR A 86 -1.74 7.81 -1.00
N LEU A 87 -0.98 7.27 -0.05
CA LEU A 87 0.17 7.95 0.53
C LEU A 87 1.43 7.17 0.14
N SER A 88 2.18 7.75 -0.79
CA SER A 88 3.38 7.13 -1.38
C SER A 88 4.61 7.32 -0.51
N GLY A 89 5.34 6.23 -0.24
CA GLY A 89 6.64 6.27 0.45
C GLY A 89 7.69 7.01 -0.37
N TRP A 90 7.67 6.85 -1.70
CA TRP A 90 8.49 7.60 -2.64
C TRP A 90 8.29 9.12 -2.49
N GLN A 91 7.04 9.59 -2.44
CA GLN A 91 6.76 11.02 -2.30
C GLN A 91 7.22 11.56 -0.94
N VAL A 92 7.07 10.77 0.11
CA VAL A 92 7.59 11.10 1.44
C VAL A 92 9.12 11.17 1.42
N ALA A 93 9.80 10.21 0.79
CA ALA A 93 11.25 10.26 0.59
C ALA A 93 11.68 11.52 -0.14
N ALA A 94 10.98 11.89 -1.20
CA ALA A 94 11.33 13.02 -2.05
C ALA A 94 11.12 14.38 -1.37
N ASP A 95 10.00 14.60 -0.67
CA ASP A 95 9.59 15.98 -0.30
C ASP A 95 8.74 16.11 0.98
N ALA A 96 8.54 15.04 1.76
CA ALA A 96 7.65 15.12 2.94
C ALA A 96 8.11 14.32 4.17
N ASN A 97 9.36 13.86 4.21
CA ASN A 97 9.89 13.13 5.36
C ASN A 97 10.38 14.05 6.48
N ILE A 98 10.41 13.51 7.71
CA ILE A 98 10.76 14.29 8.89
C ILE A 98 12.26 14.58 9.04
N ALA A 99 13.12 13.97 8.22
CA ALA A 99 14.53 14.34 8.18
C ALA A 99 14.76 15.65 7.39
N GLY A 100 13.74 16.12 6.66
CA GLY A 100 13.79 17.36 5.88
C GLY A 100 14.79 17.28 4.72
N GLN A 101 15.07 16.09 4.22
CA GLN A 101 15.97 15.86 3.09
C GLN A 101 15.18 15.38 1.88
N MET A 102 15.66 15.71 0.68
CA MET A 102 15.19 15.07 -0.55
C MET A 102 15.96 13.76 -0.75
N TYR A 103 15.26 12.63 -0.65
CA TYR A 103 15.84 11.31 -0.85
C TYR A 103 15.32 10.63 -2.11
N PRO A 104 16.13 9.76 -2.74
CA PRO A 104 15.60 8.72 -3.61
C PRO A 104 14.82 7.69 -2.80
N ASP A 105 14.00 6.91 -3.49
CA ASP A 105 13.16 5.89 -2.90
C ASP A 105 13.93 4.60 -2.58
N GLN A 106 14.65 4.63 -1.46
CA GLN A 106 15.50 3.54 -0.95
C GLN A 106 15.40 3.39 0.58
N SER A 107 14.23 3.69 1.14
CA SER A 107 13.94 3.61 2.59
C SER A 107 14.95 4.36 3.49
N LEU A 108 15.53 5.46 3.01
CA LEU A 108 16.54 6.25 3.73
C LEU A 108 15.97 7.15 4.84
N TYR A 109 14.68 7.47 4.74
CA TYR A 109 14.03 8.39 5.65
C TYR A 109 13.66 7.73 6.99
N PRO A 110 13.49 8.50 8.09
CA PRO A 110 13.08 7.94 9.38
C PRO A 110 11.73 7.22 9.30
N ALA A 111 11.63 6.00 9.84
CA ALA A 111 10.49 5.10 9.67
C ALA A 111 9.12 5.68 10.10
N ASN A 112 9.10 6.68 10.98
CA ASN A 112 7.88 7.38 11.40
C ASN A 112 7.45 8.52 10.45
N SER A 113 8.11 8.72 9.31
CA SER A 113 7.77 9.79 8.35
C SER A 113 6.40 9.58 7.69
N VAL A 114 6.12 8.37 7.20
CA VAL A 114 4.81 8.09 6.58
C VAL A 114 3.67 8.19 7.62
N PRO A 115 3.77 7.61 8.83
CA PRO A 115 2.79 7.86 9.89
C PRO A 115 2.52 9.35 10.18
N ASP A 116 3.55 10.20 10.17
CA ASP A 116 3.36 11.64 10.38
C ASP A 116 2.53 12.28 9.26
N VAL A 117 2.77 11.88 8.01
CA VAL A 117 1.99 12.37 6.85
C VAL A 117 0.56 11.80 6.85
N VAL A 118 0.34 10.56 7.28
CA VAL A 118 -1.02 10.00 7.49
C VAL A 118 -1.79 10.90 8.46
N LYS A 119 -1.17 11.23 9.61
CA LYS A 119 -1.78 12.11 10.62
C LYS A 119 -2.04 13.51 10.06
N ARG A 120 -1.11 14.06 9.29
CA ARG A 120 -1.25 15.36 8.62
C ARG A 120 -2.46 15.39 7.68
N ILE A 121 -2.65 14.35 6.88
CA ILE A 121 -3.78 14.23 5.95
C ILE A 121 -5.09 14.13 6.72
N ASN A 122 -5.18 13.23 7.72
CA ASN A 122 -6.36 13.10 8.56
C ASN A 122 -6.75 14.42 9.25
N ASN A 123 -5.78 15.17 9.78
CA ASN A 123 -6.04 16.48 10.38
C ASN A 123 -6.60 17.50 9.39
N ALA A 124 -6.15 17.47 8.14
CA ALA A 124 -6.63 18.36 7.08
C ALA A 124 -8.07 18.03 6.69
N LEU A 125 -8.39 16.75 6.52
CA LEU A 125 -9.75 16.28 6.20
C LEU A 125 -10.73 16.57 7.34
N LEU A 126 -10.32 16.34 8.59
CA LEU A 126 -11.10 16.70 9.78
C LEU A 126 -11.41 18.20 9.84
N ARG A 127 -10.46 19.06 9.44
CA ARG A 127 -10.71 20.51 9.39
C ARG A 127 -11.78 20.87 8.37
N CYS A 128 -11.78 20.22 7.20
CA CYS A 128 -12.82 20.40 6.19
C CYS A 128 -14.19 19.94 6.71
N GLU A 129 -14.26 18.77 7.34
CA GLU A 129 -15.50 18.29 8.00
C GLU A 129 -16.04 19.28 9.02
N GLN A 130 -15.17 19.82 9.89
CA GLN A 130 -15.56 20.82 10.90
C GLN A 130 -16.10 22.11 10.26
N ASN A 131 -15.48 22.56 9.18
CA ASN A 131 -15.93 23.75 8.46
C ASN A 131 -17.31 23.53 7.83
N ASP A 132 -17.52 22.38 7.17
CA ASP A 132 -18.79 22.02 6.56
C ASP A 132 -19.88 21.85 7.62
N SER A 133 -19.57 21.23 8.75
CA SER A 133 -20.48 21.07 9.89
C SER A 133 -20.98 22.41 10.45
N VAL A 134 -20.10 23.40 10.61
CA VAL A 134 -20.47 24.75 11.07
C VAL A 134 -21.36 25.46 10.04
N ASN A 135 -21.18 25.18 8.75
CA ASN A 135 -21.98 25.76 7.66
C ASN A 135 -23.24 24.94 7.35
N GLY A 136 -23.46 23.80 8.00
CA GLY A 136 -24.56 22.88 7.71
C GLY A 136 -24.45 22.16 6.36
N ASP A 137 -23.26 22.17 5.74
CA ASP A 137 -22.99 21.42 4.51
C ASP A 137 -22.70 19.95 4.86
N ASN A 138 -23.40 19.03 4.20
CA ASN A 138 -23.17 17.58 4.31
C ASN A 138 -22.99 16.93 2.93
N SER A 139 -22.63 17.73 1.92
CA SER A 139 -22.50 17.29 0.53
C SER A 139 -21.30 16.38 0.28
N LYS A 140 -20.28 16.44 1.16
CA LYS A 140 -19.02 15.71 1.00
C LYS A 140 -18.71 14.87 2.21
N ASP A 141 -18.26 13.65 1.95
CA ASP A 141 -17.65 12.77 2.95
C ASP A 141 -16.14 13.01 2.97
N TRP A 142 -15.70 13.95 3.82
CA TRP A 142 -14.30 14.35 3.89
C TRP A 142 -13.37 13.25 4.39
N MET A 143 -13.86 12.35 5.24
CA MET A 143 -13.04 11.35 5.90
C MET A 143 -12.80 10.13 4.99
N ALA A 144 -12.13 10.38 3.87
CA ALA A 144 -11.73 9.35 2.92
C ALA A 144 -10.65 8.43 3.51
N PRO A 145 -10.72 7.11 3.27
CA PRO A 145 -9.70 6.17 3.72
C PRO A 145 -8.34 6.44 3.10
N ILE A 146 -7.29 6.28 3.91
CA ILE A 146 -5.89 6.44 3.50
C ILE A 146 -5.24 5.06 3.39
N VAL A 147 -4.69 4.74 2.21
CA VAL A 147 -3.82 3.58 2.00
C VAL A 147 -2.37 4.05 1.98
N ALA A 148 -1.57 3.58 2.92
CA ALA A 148 -0.22 4.08 3.17
C ALA A 148 0.88 3.06 2.86
N ASP A 149 2.01 3.58 2.39
CA ASP A 149 3.22 2.82 2.09
C ASP A 149 4.02 2.51 3.35
N ALA A 150 4.20 1.22 3.66
CA ALA A 150 5.07 0.76 4.74
C ALA A 150 6.40 0.19 4.24
N GLU A 151 6.73 0.39 2.95
CA GLU A 151 7.96 -0.08 2.33
C GLU A 151 8.13 -1.60 2.56
N ALA A 152 9.35 -2.03 2.84
CA ALA A 152 9.65 -3.37 3.36
C ALA A 152 9.68 -3.41 4.90
N GLY A 153 9.07 -2.44 5.61
CA GLY A 153 9.00 -2.43 7.08
C GLY A 153 10.25 -1.93 7.82
N PHE A 154 11.21 -1.29 7.13
CA PHE A 154 12.40 -0.66 7.73
C PHE A 154 13.26 -1.59 8.60
N GLY A 155 13.32 -2.88 8.26
CA GLY A 155 14.12 -3.87 8.99
C GLY A 155 13.41 -5.21 9.11
N GLY A 156 13.43 -5.78 10.33
CA GLY A 156 12.85 -7.09 10.62
C GLY A 156 11.37 -7.02 11.04
N ASN A 157 10.85 -8.15 11.52
CA ASN A 157 9.44 -8.30 11.88
C ASN A 157 8.98 -7.33 12.98
N LEU A 158 9.85 -6.99 13.93
CA LEU A 158 9.53 -6.02 14.99
C LEU A 158 9.41 -4.59 14.45
N ASN A 159 10.22 -4.22 13.45
CA ASN A 159 10.11 -2.94 12.76
C ASN A 159 8.79 -2.85 11.99
N ALA A 160 8.43 -3.92 11.27
CA ALA A 160 7.14 -4.00 10.57
C ALA A 160 5.94 -3.93 11.52
N PHE A 161 6.01 -4.61 12.68
CA PHE A 161 4.99 -4.56 13.73
C PHE A 161 4.80 -3.13 14.28
N GLU A 162 5.90 -2.46 14.65
CA GLU A 162 5.82 -1.08 15.18
C GLU A 162 5.41 -0.07 14.11
N LEU A 163 5.84 -0.25 12.86
CA LEU A 163 5.40 0.61 11.76
C LEU A 163 3.89 0.49 11.54
N MET A 164 3.36 -0.74 11.49
CA MET A 164 1.92 -0.95 11.36
C MET A 164 1.12 -0.33 12.51
N LYS A 165 1.63 -0.42 13.75
CA LYS A 165 1.03 0.29 14.90
C LYS A 165 1.04 1.79 14.67
N GLY A 166 2.17 2.37 14.26
CA GLY A 166 2.28 3.80 13.96
C GLY A 166 1.31 4.26 12.86
N MET A 167 1.12 3.45 11.81
CA MET A 167 0.12 3.72 10.76
C MET A 167 -1.31 3.75 11.32
N ILE A 168 -1.67 2.77 12.15
CA ILE A 168 -3.01 2.68 12.77
C ILE A 168 -3.23 3.84 13.74
N GLU A 169 -2.24 4.14 14.59
CA GLU A 169 -2.29 5.27 15.53
C GLU A 169 -2.48 6.60 14.80
N ALA A 170 -1.87 6.76 13.62
CA ALA A 170 -2.04 7.93 12.77
C ALA A 170 -3.38 7.97 12.00
N GLY A 171 -4.14 6.86 11.98
CA GLY A 171 -5.44 6.77 11.32
C GLY A 171 -5.41 6.21 9.90
N ALA A 172 -4.41 5.42 9.52
CA ALA A 172 -4.40 4.73 8.22
C ALA A 172 -5.52 3.68 8.14
N SER A 173 -6.10 3.53 6.95
CA SER A 173 -7.19 2.58 6.66
C SER A 173 -6.69 1.30 5.98
N GLY A 174 -5.62 1.43 5.21
CA GLY A 174 -4.91 0.30 4.62
C GLY A 174 -3.42 0.56 4.61
N VAL A 175 -2.64 -0.53 4.61
CA VAL A 175 -1.18 -0.48 4.61
C VAL A 175 -0.65 -1.55 3.67
N HIS A 176 0.35 -1.21 2.87
CA HIS A 176 1.03 -2.19 2.01
C HIS A 176 2.47 -2.44 2.46
N PHE A 177 2.89 -3.70 2.40
CA PHE A 177 4.28 -4.13 2.60
C PHE A 177 4.78 -4.85 1.35
N GLU A 178 6.05 -4.63 1.00
CA GLU A 178 6.70 -5.27 -0.15
C GLU A 178 7.78 -6.28 0.26
N ASP A 179 8.15 -7.14 -0.69
CA ASP A 179 9.07 -8.28 -0.48
C ASP A 179 10.52 -8.00 -0.91
N GLN A 180 10.91 -6.73 -0.99
CA GLN A 180 12.29 -6.32 -1.15
C GLN A 180 13.05 -6.32 0.19
N LEU A 181 14.37 -6.39 0.12
CA LEU A 181 15.26 -6.19 1.27
C LEU A 181 15.24 -4.72 1.70
N SER A 182 14.86 -4.41 2.95
CA SER A 182 14.67 -3.02 3.41
C SER A 182 15.91 -2.12 3.25
N SER A 183 17.11 -2.65 3.45
CA SER A 183 18.36 -1.88 3.34
C SER A 183 18.89 -1.71 1.90
N ALA A 184 18.33 -2.47 0.96
CA ALA A 184 18.62 -2.37 -0.46
C ALA A 184 17.33 -2.12 -1.26
N LYS A 185 16.34 -1.52 -0.60
CA LYS A 185 15.04 -1.22 -1.20
C LYS A 185 15.26 -0.27 -2.36
N LYS A 186 14.53 -0.48 -3.44
CA LYS A 186 14.46 0.49 -4.53
C LYS A 186 13.02 0.68 -4.96
N CYS A 187 12.74 1.84 -5.54
CA CYS A 187 11.50 2.04 -6.30
C CYS A 187 11.30 0.89 -7.30
N GLY A 188 10.06 0.45 -7.47
CA GLY A 188 9.68 -0.67 -8.33
C GLY A 188 10.22 -0.62 -9.76
N HIS A 189 10.51 0.58 -10.28
CA HIS A 189 10.98 0.83 -11.64
C HIS A 189 12.51 0.94 -11.77
N LEU A 190 13.25 0.88 -10.65
CA LEU A 190 14.71 0.97 -10.64
C LEU A 190 15.35 -0.42 -10.70
N GLY A 191 16.47 -0.54 -11.42
CA GLY A 191 17.21 -1.81 -11.52
C GLY A 191 17.95 -2.19 -10.23
N GLY A 192 18.23 -3.49 -10.07
CA GLY A 192 18.99 -4.03 -8.92
C GLY A 192 18.18 -4.13 -7.64
N LYS A 193 16.88 -4.41 -7.74
CA LYS A 193 16.02 -4.81 -6.62
C LYS A 193 16.44 -6.17 -6.11
N VAL A 194 16.42 -6.36 -4.79
CA VAL A 194 16.78 -7.62 -4.14
C VAL A 194 15.58 -8.11 -3.34
N LEU A 195 15.04 -9.27 -3.72
CA LEU A 195 13.95 -9.93 -2.99
C LEU A 195 14.47 -10.55 -1.69
N VAL A 196 13.62 -10.60 -0.68
CA VAL A 196 13.79 -11.51 0.46
C VAL A 196 13.15 -12.88 0.17
N PRO A 197 13.46 -13.95 0.92
CA PRO A 197 12.77 -15.23 0.77
C PRO A 197 11.27 -15.08 1.03
N THR A 198 10.45 -15.89 0.35
CA THR A 198 8.99 -15.85 0.47
C THR A 198 8.53 -15.96 1.92
N LYS A 199 9.19 -16.79 2.74
CA LYS A 199 8.94 -16.89 4.19
C LYS A 199 9.13 -15.58 4.94
N GLU A 200 10.16 -14.81 4.62
CA GLU A 200 10.46 -13.55 5.30
C GLU A 200 9.40 -12.48 4.96
N ALA A 201 8.95 -12.43 3.70
CA ALA A 201 7.85 -11.55 3.30
C ALA A 201 6.55 -11.93 4.03
N ILE A 202 6.23 -13.23 4.11
CA ILE A 202 5.07 -13.71 4.90
C ILE A 202 5.20 -13.31 6.37
N ASP A 203 6.38 -13.42 6.97
CA ASP A 203 6.58 -13.05 8.37
C ASP A 203 6.34 -11.55 8.63
N LYS A 204 6.67 -10.68 7.66
CA LYS A 204 6.31 -9.27 7.71
C LYS A 204 4.78 -9.05 7.63
N LEU A 205 4.09 -9.75 6.74
CA LEU A 205 2.62 -9.69 6.65
C LEU A 205 1.94 -10.18 7.94
N VAL A 206 2.46 -11.26 8.53
CA VAL A 206 2.00 -11.80 9.82
C VAL A 206 2.23 -10.80 10.94
N ALA A 207 3.39 -10.14 10.99
CA ALA A 207 3.69 -9.10 11.97
C ALA A 207 2.75 -7.89 11.82
N ALA A 208 2.47 -7.47 10.60
CA ALA A 208 1.51 -6.39 10.33
C ALA A 208 0.07 -6.78 10.76
N ARG A 209 -0.39 -7.99 10.44
CA ARG A 209 -1.71 -8.45 10.89
C ARG A 209 -1.78 -8.55 12.41
N LEU A 210 -0.72 -9.06 13.06
CA LEU A 210 -0.66 -9.14 14.52
C LEU A 210 -0.75 -7.75 15.16
N ALA A 211 -0.06 -6.74 14.62
CA ALA A 211 -0.19 -5.36 15.09
C ALA A 211 -1.63 -4.84 14.98
N ALA A 212 -2.30 -5.08 13.85
CA ALA A 212 -3.69 -4.70 13.64
C ALA A 212 -4.65 -5.40 14.62
N ASP A 213 -4.48 -6.71 14.81
CA ASP A 213 -5.28 -7.49 15.76
C ASP A 213 -5.02 -7.03 17.22
N VAL A 214 -3.77 -6.72 17.59
CA VAL A 214 -3.41 -6.20 18.92
C VAL A 214 -4.09 -4.85 19.18
N LEU A 215 -4.08 -3.94 18.21
CA LEU A 215 -4.77 -2.65 18.29
C LEU A 215 -6.28 -2.74 18.03
N ASN A 216 -6.78 -3.95 17.73
CA ASN A 216 -8.18 -4.25 17.49
C ASN A 216 -8.79 -3.48 16.31
N VAL A 217 -8.04 -3.23 15.24
CA VAL A 217 -8.51 -2.48 14.05
C VAL A 217 -8.53 -3.40 12.83
N PRO A 218 -9.60 -3.42 12.01
CA PRO A 218 -9.71 -4.28 10.85
C PRO A 218 -8.94 -3.76 9.61
N THR A 219 -7.74 -3.22 9.83
CA THR A 219 -6.90 -2.57 8.82
C THR A 219 -6.75 -3.42 7.57
N VAL A 220 -6.92 -2.81 6.40
CA VAL A 220 -6.72 -3.50 5.12
C VAL A 220 -5.22 -3.70 4.89
N LEU A 221 -4.79 -4.95 4.75
CA LEU A 221 -3.38 -5.30 4.51
C LEU A 221 -3.17 -5.69 3.06
N ILE A 222 -2.20 -5.06 2.39
CA ILE A 222 -1.88 -5.32 0.99
C ILE A 222 -0.47 -5.93 0.93
N ALA A 223 -0.33 -7.06 0.22
CA ALA A 223 0.97 -7.65 -0.05
C ALA A 223 1.43 -7.27 -1.45
N ARG A 224 2.55 -6.54 -1.52
CA ARG A 224 3.23 -6.18 -2.76
C ARG A 224 4.34 -7.18 -3.07
N THR A 225 4.47 -7.56 -4.32
CA THR A 225 5.65 -8.28 -4.83
C THR A 225 6.36 -7.48 -5.92
N ASP A 226 7.69 -7.47 -5.86
CA ASP A 226 8.56 -6.81 -6.84
C ASP A 226 9.25 -7.79 -7.82
N ALA A 227 8.84 -9.06 -7.78
CA ALA A 227 9.47 -10.17 -8.52
C ALA A 227 9.37 -10.07 -10.05
N GLU A 228 8.60 -9.13 -10.60
CA GLU A 228 8.47 -8.95 -12.06
C GLU A 228 9.79 -8.46 -12.64
N ALA A 229 10.48 -7.55 -11.95
CA ALA A 229 11.74 -6.96 -12.39
C ALA A 229 12.93 -7.23 -11.45
N ALA A 230 12.70 -7.76 -10.24
CA ALA A 230 13.77 -8.07 -9.30
C ALA A 230 14.50 -9.36 -9.71
N ASN A 231 15.74 -9.23 -10.15
CA ASN A 231 16.57 -10.35 -10.62
C ASN A 231 17.55 -10.89 -9.56
N LEU A 232 17.42 -10.45 -8.30
CA LEU A 232 18.23 -10.89 -7.17
C LEU A 232 17.35 -11.33 -5.99
N ILE A 233 17.82 -12.32 -5.23
CA ILE A 233 17.23 -12.74 -3.95
C ILE A 233 18.32 -12.94 -2.90
N THR A 234 18.04 -12.62 -1.63
CA THR A 234 19.05 -12.69 -0.57
C THR A 234 19.48 -14.12 -0.21
N SER A 235 18.61 -15.11 -0.35
CA SER A 235 18.84 -16.49 0.10
C SER A 235 17.99 -17.50 -0.67
N ASP A 236 18.48 -18.75 -0.76
CA ASP A 236 17.85 -19.91 -1.39
C ASP A 236 17.15 -20.86 -0.38
N ILE A 237 17.01 -20.40 0.86
CA ILE A 237 16.53 -21.22 1.98
C ILE A 237 15.08 -21.69 1.81
N ASP A 238 14.23 -20.88 1.17
CA ASP A 238 12.81 -21.18 0.99
C ASP A 238 12.60 -22.04 -0.27
N PRO A 239 12.05 -23.27 -0.14
CA PRO A 239 11.85 -24.16 -1.28
C PRO A 239 10.99 -23.57 -2.40
N ARG A 240 10.08 -22.64 -2.07
CA ARG A 240 9.18 -21.98 -3.06
C ARG A 240 9.92 -21.07 -4.03
N ASP A 241 11.09 -20.57 -3.62
CA ASP A 241 11.90 -19.65 -4.42
C ASP A 241 12.89 -20.41 -5.32
N ARG A 242 13.20 -21.68 -5.01
CA ARG A 242 14.28 -22.45 -5.64
C ARG A 242 14.12 -22.64 -7.14
N GLU A 243 12.89 -22.77 -7.62
CA GLU A 243 12.65 -22.95 -9.05
C GLU A 243 13.17 -21.76 -9.86
N PHE A 244 13.10 -20.55 -9.31
CA PHE A 244 13.51 -19.31 -9.99
C PHE A 244 15.02 -19.04 -9.88
N ILE A 245 15.72 -19.67 -8.94
CA ILE A 245 17.15 -19.46 -8.72
C ILE A 245 17.96 -20.06 -9.87
N THR A 246 18.87 -19.27 -10.44
CA THR A 246 19.70 -19.65 -11.59
C THR A 246 20.93 -20.47 -11.20
N GLY A 247 21.36 -20.37 -9.94
CA GLY A 247 22.60 -20.96 -9.42
C GLY A 247 23.79 -19.99 -9.38
N GLU A 248 23.69 -18.84 -10.05
CA GLU A 248 24.71 -17.79 -10.01
C GLU A 248 24.58 -16.88 -8.78
N ARG A 249 25.70 -16.30 -8.34
CA ARG A 249 25.76 -15.38 -7.20
C ARG A 249 26.50 -14.09 -7.51
N THR A 250 26.12 -13.03 -6.84
CA THR A 250 26.81 -11.71 -6.82
C THR A 250 27.98 -11.71 -5.83
N SER A 251 28.82 -10.67 -5.89
CA SER A 251 29.93 -10.46 -4.93
C SER A 251 29.46 -10.27 -3.48
N GLU A 252 28.28 -9.69 -3.30
CA GLU A 252 27.61 -9.46 -2.02
C GLU A 252 26.99 -10.75 -1.46
N GLY A 253 26.89 -11.79 -2.29
CA GLY A 253 26.38 -13.10 -1.92
C GLY A 253 24.90 -13.34 -2.25
N PHE A 254 24.21 -12.39 -2.89
CA PHE A 254 22.84 -12.60 -3.39
C PHE A 254 22.82 -13.60 -4.54
N TYR A 255 21.71 -14.30 -4.71
CA TYR A 255 21.48 -15.24 -5.81
C TYR A 255 20.74 -14.54 -6.95
N TYR A 256 21.10 -14.87 -8.20
CA TYR A 256 20.34 -14.43 -9.35
C TYR A 256 19.08 -15.29 -9.53
N VAL A 257 17.96 -14.64 -9.83
CA VAL A 257 16.66 -15.28 -10.09
C VAL A 257 16.12 -14.92 -11.47
N ARG A 258 15.32 -15.84 -12.04
CA ARG A 258 14.49 -15.56 -13.21
C ARG A 258 13.26 -14.76 -12.77
N ASN A 259 13.31 -13.45 -13.01
CA ASN A 259 12.23 -12.52 -12.75
C ASN A 259 11.10 -12.65 -13.79
N GLY A 260 9.91 -12.18 -13.44
CA GLY A 260 8.76 -12.12 -14.35
C GLY A 260 7.45 -12.48 -13.68
N VAL A 261 6.37 -12.47 -14.47
CA VAL A 261 4.99 -12.70 -14.00
C VAL A 261 4.81 -14.07 -13.32
N GLU A 262 5.49 -15.12 -13.78
CA GLU A 262 5.44 -16.45 -13.16
C GLU A 262 5.94 -16.41 -11.70
N GLN A 263 7.06 -15.71 -11.46
CA GLN A 263 7.58 -15.52 -10.11
C GLN A 263 6.63 -14.68 -9.26
N CYS A 264 5.99 -13.65 -9.84
CA CYS A 264 4.96 -12.86 -9.17
C CYS A 264 3.74 -13.70 -8.79
N ILE A 265 3.27 -14.60 -9.66
CA ILE A 265 2.16 -15.51 -9.37
C ILE A 265 2.55 -16.42 -8.20
N ASN A 266 3.73 -17.05 -8.21
CA ASN A 266 4.20 -17.89 -7.11
C ASN A 266 4.21 -17.13 -5.76
N ARG A 267 4.75 -15.91 -5.77
CA ARG A 267 4.81 -15.01 -4.61
C ARG A 267 3.41 -14.61 -4.15
N GLY A 268 2.55 -14.15 -5.06
CA GLY A 268 1.18 -13.74 -4.79
C GLY A 268 0.33 -14.89 -4.21
N LEU A 269 0.45 -16.10 -4.76
CA LEU A 269 -0.20 -17.31 -4.22
C LEU A 269 0.25 -17.61 -2.79
N SER A 270 1.54 -17.41 -2.50
CA SER A 270 2.10 -17.59 -1.16
C SER A 270 1.62 -16.53 -0.16
N TYR A 271 1.38 -15.30 -0.63
CA TYR A 271 0.93 -14.17 0.20
C TYR A 271 -0.58 -14.11 0.38
N ALA A 272 -1.35 -14.69 -0.55
CA ALA A 272 -2.80 -14.62 -0.58
C ALA A 272 -3.48 -14.97 0.75
N PRO A 273 -3.06 -15.99 1.52
CA PRO A 273 -3.70 -16.29 2.80
C PRO A 273 -3.49 -15.22 3.88
N TYR A 274 -2.49 -14.36 3.74
CA TYR A 274 -2.05 -13.43 4.79
C TYR A 274 -2.43 -11.96 4.51
N ALA A 275 -2.77 -11.63 3.27
CA ALA A 275 -3.14 -10.28 2.85
C ALA A 275 -4.61 -10.18 2.41
N ASP A 276 -5.18 -8.99 2.48
CA ASP A 276 -6.52 -8.69 1.96
C ASP A 276 -6.49 -8.46 0.44
N LEU A 277 -5.46 -7.76 -0.05
CA LEU A 277 -5.19 -7.55 -1.47
C LEU A 277 -3.79 -8.00 -1.85
N LEU A 278 -3.61 -8.36 -3.11
CA LEU A 278 -2.30 -8.61 -3.72
C LEU A 278 -1.97 -7.55 -4.75
N TRP A 279 -0.71 -7.15 -4.80
CA TRP A 279 -0.20 -6.18 -5.76
C TRP A 279 1.09 -6.72 -6.38
N MET A 280 1.08 -6.91 -7.69
CA MET A 280 2.30 -7.11 -8.46
C MET A 280 2.76 -5.75 -8.97
N GLU A 281 3.96 -5.32 -8.58
CA GLU A 281 4.55 -4.13 -9.19
C GLU A 281 4.95 -4.43 -10.64
N THR A 282 4.61 -3.52 -11.56
CA THR A 282 4.86 -3.70 -13.00
C THR A 282 5.82 -2.64 -13.54
N SER A 283 6.63 -3.06 -14.52
CA SER A 283 7.56 -2.18 -15.24
C SER A 283 6.91 -1.42 -16.42
N LEU A 284 5.76 -1.90 -16.90
CA LEU A 284 5.02 -1.34 -18.05
C LEU A 284 3.49 -1.40 -17.81
N PRO A 285 2.70 -0.50 -18.44
CA PRO A 285 1.24 -0.56 -18.40
C PRO A 285 0.74 -1.60 -19.41
N ASP A 286 0.80 -2.88 -19.03
CA ASP A 286 0.43 -4.02 -19.88
C ASP A 286 -0.77 -4.79 -19.28
N LEU A 287 -1.89 -4.77 -20.01
CA LEU A 287 -3.13 -5.44 -19.59
C LEU A 287 -3.06 -6.96 -19.73
N GLU A 288 -2.29 -7.50 -20.67
CA GLU A 288 -2.16 -8.96 -20.81
C GLU A 288 -1.34 -9.53 -19.66
N VAL A 289 -0.26 -8.84 -19.24
CA VAL A 289 0.49 -9.22 -18.03
C VAL A 289 -0.39 -9.09 -16.77
N ALA A 290 -1.21 -8.04 -16.68
CA ALA A 290 -2.15 -7.87 -15.56
C ALA A 290 -3.18 -9.01 -15.51
N LYS A 291 -3.68 -9.43 -16.68
CA LYS A 291 -4.65 -10.52 -16.84
C LYS A 291 -4.03 -11.88 -16.52
N GLU A 292 -2.80 -12.15 -16.97
CA GLU A 292 -2.08 -13.38 -16.62
C GLU A 292 -1.90 -13.50 -15.10
N PHE A 293 -1.44 -12.43 -14.44
CA PHE A 293 -1.32 -12.40 -12.99
C PHE A 293 -2.67 -12.62 -12.30
N ALA A 294 -3.72 -11.90 -12.72
CA ALA A 294 -5.06 -12.04 -12.13
C ALA A 294 -5.60 -13.47 -12.27
N GLN A 295 -5.47 -14.08 -13.45
CA GLN A 295 -5.89 -15.45 -13.70
C GLN A 295 -5.11 -16.43 -12.82
N GLY A 296 -3.78 -16.33 -12.77
CA GLY A 296 -2.94 -17.19 -11.94
C GLY A 296 -3.29 -17.14 -10.45
N ILE A 297 -3.65 -15.96 -9.94
CA ILE A 297 -4.15 -15.83 -8.56
C ILE A 297 -5.55 -16.42 -8.41
N HIS A 298 -6.48 -16.06 -9.29
CA HIS A 298 -7.90 -16.43 -9.17
C HIS A 298 -8.16 -17.93 -9.40
N GLU A 299 -7.28 -18.64 -10.10
CA GLU A 299 -7.33 -20.10 -10.20
C GLU A 299 -7.25 -20.80 -8.83
N LYS A 300 -6.51 -20.23 -7.88
CA LYS A 300 -6.35 -20.79 -6.53
C LYS A 300 -7.16 -20.03 -5.48
N PHE A 301 -7.33 -18.73 -5.66
CA PHE A 301 -8.08 -17.86 -4.77
C PHE A 301 -9.12 -17.06 -5.56
N PRO A 302 -10.24 -17.68 -5.98
CA PRO A 302 -11.28 -17.01 -6.74
C PRO A 302 -11.79 -15.75 -6.03
N GLY A 303 -11.84 -14.63 -6.75
CA GLY A 303 -12.30 -13.35 -6.20
C GLY A 303 -11.32 -12.66 -5.26
N LYS A 304 -10.06 -13.14 -5.15
CA LYS A 304 -9.02 -12.43 -4.39
C LYS A 304 -8.84 -11.02 -4.97
N MET A 305 -9.02 -10.01 -4.12
CA MET A 305 -8.91 -8.62 -4.57
C MET A 305 -7.45 -8.30 -4.91
N LEU A 306 -7.28 -7.57 -6.00
CA LEU A 306 -5.97 -7.14 -6.50
C LEU A 306 -5.85 -5.62 -6.41
N ALA A 307 -4.62 -5.13 -6.36
CA ALA A 307 -4.30 -3.72 -6.48
C ALA A 307 -3.31 -3.47 -7.62
N TYR A 308 -3.41 -2.32 -8.26
CA TYR A 308 -2.60 -1.95 -9.43
C TYR A 308 -2.09 -0.51 -9.33
N ASN A 309 -0.78 -0.34 -9.54
CA ASN A 309 -0.13 0.96 -9.63
C ASN A 309 -0.12 1.43 -11.09
N CYS A 310 -0.93 2.43 -11.41
CA CYS A 310 -0.91 3.13 -12.69
C CYS A 310 0.27 4.12 -12.68
N SER A 311 1.48 3.59 -12.84
CA SER A 311 2.72 4.32 -12.59
C SER A 311 2.90 5.53 -13.53
N PRO A 312 3.30 6.69 -12.99
CA PRO A 312 3.68 7.85 -13.80
C PRO A 312 5.08 7.71 -14.41
N SER A 313 5.86 6.70 -14.02
CA SER A 313 7.14 6.36 -14.65
C SER A 313 6.96 5.81 -16.07
N PHE A 314 5.76 5.37 -16.42
CA PHE A 314 5.44 4.90 -17.76
C PHE A 314 5.27 6.07 -18.72
N ASN A 315 5.81 5.95 -19.93
CA ASN A 315 5.40 6.82 -21.03
C ASN A 315 4.12 6.27 -21.67
N TRP A 316 2.96 6.55 -21.06
CA TRP A 316 1.66 6.00 -21.46
C TRP A 316 1.40 6.09 -22.98
N LYS A 317 1.57 7.28 -23.57
CA LYS A 317 1.33 7.52 -25.02
C LYS A 317 2.33 6.82 -25.95
N LYS A 318 3.47 6.36 -25.43
CA LYS A 318 4.42 5.55 -26.20
C LYS A 318 3.97 4.09 -26.31
N HIS A 319 3.22 3.60 -25.32
CA HIS A 319 2.86 2.19 -25.20
C HIS A 319 1.41 1.92 -25.58
N LEU A 320 0.52 2.87 -25.36
CA LEU A 320 -0.93 2.71 -25.52
C LEU A 320 -1.51 3.86 -26.34
N SER A 321 -2.56 3.55 -27.11
CA SER A 321 -3.42 4.53 -27.77
C SER A 321 -4.28 5.30 -26.76
N GLU A 322 -4.87 6.42 -27.19
CA GLU A 322 -5.74 7.24 -26.34
C GLU A 322 -6.96 6.45 -25.84
N SER A 323 -7.59 5.66 -26.70
CA SER A 323 -8.74 4.82 -26.31
C SER A 323 -8.35 3.73 -25.31
N GLU A 324 -7.17 3.13 -25.44
CA GLU A 324 -6.67 2.16 -24.45
C GLU A 324 -6.40 2.83 -23.10
N ILE A 325 -5.81 4.04 -23.10
CA ILE A 325 -5.56 4.81 -21.87
C ILE A 325 -6.87 5.18 -21.16
N GLU A 326 -7.89 5.60 -21.90
CA GLU A 326 -9.20 5.97 -21.34
C GLU A 326 -9.91 4.80 -20.65
N ASN A 327 -9.77 3.58 -21.17
CA ASN A 327 -10.47 2.39 -20.66
C ASN A 327 -9.60 1.51 -19.74
N PHE A 328 -8.30 1.80 -19.60
CA PHE A 328 -7.34 0.98 -18.87
C PHE A 328 -7.79 0.67 -17.43
N ARG A 329 -8.36 1.67 -16.74
CA ARG A 329 -8.85 1.54 -15.36
C ARG A 329 -10.02 0.55 -15.27
N GLU A 330 -10.97 0.67 -16.18
CA GLU A 330 -12.19 -0.13 -16.27
C GLU A 330 -11.84 -1.58 -16.58
N GLU A 331 -10.93 -1.79 -17.52
CA GLU A 331 -10.45 -3.12 -17.92
C GLU A 331 -9.72 -3.82 -16.76
N LEU A 332 -8.84 -3.12 -16.04
CA LEU A 332 -8.27 -3.63 -14.79
C LEU A 332 -9.34 -3.94 -13.74
N GLY A 333 -10.36 -3.08 -13.60
CA GLY A 333 -11.46 -3.29 -12.67
C GLY A 333 -12.22 -4.60 -12.94
N ALA A 334 -12.41 -4.94 -14.22
CA ALA A 334 -13.06 -6.19 -14.65
C ALA A 334 -12.22 -7.44 -14.34
N LEU A 335 -10.90 -7.31 -14.27
CA LEU A 335 -9.97 -8.38 -13.89
C LEU A 335 -9.82 -8.55 -12.36
N GLY A 336 -10.52 -7.76 -11.55
CA GLY A 336 -10.48 -7.85 -10.09
C GLY A 336 -9.46 -6.94 -9.40
N PHE A 337 -8.85 -6.00 -10.14
CA PHE A 337 -8.05 -4.91 -9.55
C PHE A 337 -8.97 -3.86 -8.92
N LYS A 338 -9.33 -4.09 -7.65
CA LYS A 338 -10.30 -3.30 -6.88
C LYS A 338 -9.73 -2.03 -6.28
N PHE A 339 -8.41 -1.92 -6.16
CA PHE A 339 -7.73 -0.70 -5.74
C PHE A 339 -6.70 -0.29 -6.79
N GLN A 340 -6.85 0.91 -7.36
CA GLN A 340 -5.97 1.40 -8.42
C GLN A 340 -5.49 2.80 -8.08
N PHE A 341 -4.20 3.08 -8.28
CA PHE A 341 -3.63 4.35 -7.83
C PHE A 341 -2.47 4.82 -8.68
N ILE A 342 -2.28 6.14 -8.75
CA ILE A 342 -1.09 6.77 -9.34
C ILE A 342 -0.18 7.23 -8.21
N THR A 343 0.93 6.52 -8.02
CA THR A 343 1.87 6.72 -6.90
C THR A 343 2.41 8.14 -6.80
N LEU A 344 2.87 8.74 -7.91
CA LEU A 344 3.56 10.05 -7.90
C LEU A 344 2.71 11.23 -8.38
N ALA A 345 1.37 11.10 -8.39
CA ALA A 345 0.47 12.13 -8.88
C ALA A 345 0.71 13.51 -8.23
N GLY A 346 0.71 13.57 -6.90
CA GLY A 346 0.98 14.79 -6.14
C GLY A 346 2.37 15.39 -6.41
N PHE A 347 3.40 14.57 -6.61
CA PHE A 347 4.75 15.04 -6.94
C PHE A 347 4.78 15.76 -8.29
N HIS A 348 4.24 15.12 -9.33
CA HIS A 348 4.18 15.72 -10.66
C HIS A 348 3.29 16.96 -10.68
N ALA A 349 2.12 16.91 -10.05
CA ALA A 349 1.20 18.06 -9.99
C ALA A 349 1.85 19.27 -9.29
N LEU A 350 2.51 19.05 -8.15
CA LEU A 350 3.17 20.11 -7.38
C LEU A 350 4.35 20.72 -8.14
N ASN A 351 5.24 19.89 -8.69
CA ASN A 351 6.45 20.37 -9.35
C ASN A 351 6.15 21.05 -10.69
N THR A 352 5.26 20.48 -11.50
CA THR A 352 4.89 21.09 -12.79
C THR A 352 4.19 22.43 -12.59
N SER A 353 3.19 22.50 -11.70
CA SER A 353 2.46 23.76 -11.47
C SER A 353 3.37 24.87 -10.93
N MET A 354 4.26 24.56 -9.99
CA MET A 354 5.21 25.54 -9.46
C MET A 354 6.22 25.99 -10.52
N PHE A 355 6.75 25.06 -11.33
CA PHE A 355 7.69 25.41 -12.39
C PHE A 355 7.05 26.30 -13.46
N GLU A 356 5.87 25.94 -13.96
CA GLU A 356 5.15 26.73 -14.98
C GLU A 356 4.80 28.12 -14.45
N LEU A 357 4.32 28.22 -13.20
CA LEU A 357 4.04 29.49 -12.55
C LEU A 357 5.31 30.35 -12.43
N ALA A 358 6.38 29.80 -11.85
CA ALA A 358 7.63 30.53 -11.64
C ALA A 358 8.25 30.98 -12.97
N TYR A 359 8.23 30.12 -13.99
CA TYR A 359 8.73 30.42 -15.31
C TYR A 359 7.95 31.56 -15.98
N ASN A 360 6.62 31.50 -15.96
CA ASN A 360 5.78 32.53 -16.54
C ASN A 360 5.84 33.84 -15.75
N TYR A 361 5.84 33.78 -14.43
CA TYR A 361 6.00 34.94 -13.56
C TYR A 361 7.33 35.67 -13.80
N ASN A 362 8.43 34.92 -13.93
CA ASN A 362 9.74 35.50 -14.25
C ASN A 362 9.76 36.19 -15.62
N LYS A 363 9.02 35.66 -16.61
CA LYS A 363 8.97 36.23 -17.97
C LYS A 363 7.97 37.38 -18.15
N ARG A 364 6.85 37.36 -17.42
CA ARG A 364 5.67 38.20 -17.69
C ARG A 364 5.19 38.99 -16.47
N GLY A 365 5.90 38.92 -15.34
CA GLY A 365 5.49 39.52 -14.07
C GLY A 365 4.13 38.99 -13.63
N MET A 366 3.28 39.87 -13.09
CA MET A 366 1.94 39.51 -12.62
C MET A 366 1.02 38.91 -13.68
N ALA A 367 1.27 39.15 -14.99
CA ALA A 367 0.49 38.53 -16.06
C ALA A 367 0.87 37.06 -16.30
N GLY A 368 1.96 36.59 -15.68
CA GLY A 368 2.37 35.19 -15.66
C GLY A 368 1.98 34.45 -14.39
N PHE A 369 1.40 35.14 -13.40
CA PHE A 369 0.65 34.52 -12.31
C PHE A 369 -0.77 34.25 -12.81
#